data_AF-C6TCQ7-F1
#
_entry.id   AF-C6TCQ7-F1
#
_cell.length_a   1.000
_cell.length_b   1.000
_cell.length_c   1.000
_cell.angle_alpha   90.00
_cell.angle_beta   90.00
_cell.angle_gamma   90.00
#
_symmetry.space_group_name_H-M   'P 1'
#
loop_
_entity.id
_entity.type
_entity.pdbx_description
1 polymer ?
#
loop_
_entity_poly.entity_id
_entity_poly.type
_entity_poly.pdbx_seq_one_letter_code
_entity_poly.pdbx_strand_id
1 'polypeptide(L)'
;MHPAQIVLYGSTLCVMITVHFSMKLLAEHVLNWKKPKEQKAIVIIILMAPLYAVDSYVGLINFFGSEAFFTFLDSIKECYEALVIAKFLGLMYNYLNISLSKNIVPDEIKGREIHHSFPMTLFQPHTTRLDHKTLKLLKNWTWQFVVIRPVCSILMITLQYLDVYPTWVSWINTVILNISVSLALYSLVVFYHVFSKELEPHKSLAKFLCIKGIVFFCFWQGIVLDLLAALGIIRSRYSWLAVERIEEGYQNLLVCVEMVFFSIYQQYAYSAAPYKVNSAPSDKKSK
;
A
#
# COMPACT_ATOMS: atom_id res chain seq x y z
N MET A 1 -31.08 6.21 -19.33
CA MET A 1 -30.03 6.84 -18.50
C MET A 1 -28.83 7.15 -19.39
N HIS A 2 -28.23 8.33 -19.23
CA HIS A 2 -27.02 8.68 -19.96
C HIS A 2 -25.85 7.77 -19.49
N PRO A 3 -24.97 7.26 -20.37
CA PRO A 3 -23.89 6.34 -19.99
C PRO A 3 -23.00 6.87 -18.85
N ALA A 4 -22.72 8.18 -18.86
CA ALA A 4 -21.97 8.85 -17.79
C ALA A 4 -22.67 8.77 -16.42
N GLN A 5 -24.00 8.86 -16.38
CA GLN A 5 -24.76 8.73 -15.12
C GLN A 5 -24.69 7.31 -14.57
N ILE A 6 -24.72 6.30 -15.45
CA ILE A 6 -24.60 4.89 -15.04
C ILE A 6 -23.23 4.65 -14.38
N VAL A 7 -22.16 5.16 -14.99
CA VAL A 7 -20.80 5.07 -14.44
C VAL A 7 -20.72 5.75 -13.08
N LEU A 8 -21.26 6.96 -12.94
CA LEU A 8 -21.23 7.71 -11.68
C LEU A 8 -22.05 7.03 -10.58
N TYR A 9 -23.27 6.56 -10.87
CA TYR A 9 -24.08 5.84 -9.89
C TYR A 9 -23.44 4.50 -9.49
N GLY A 10 -22.87 3.78 -10.47
CA GLY A 10 -22.14 2.53 -10.24
C GLY A 10 -20.92 2.74 -9.34
N SER A 11 -20.09 3.74 -9.63
CA SER A 11 -18.92 4.06 -8.81
C SER A 11 -19.31 4.54 -7.41
N THR A 12 -20.37 5.36 -7.29
CA THR A 12 -20.90 5.78 -5.98
C THR A 12 -21.30 4.58 -5.12
N LEU A 13 -22.01 3.60 -5.70
CA LEU A 13 -22.38 2.37 -5.00
C LEU A 13 -21.14 1.58 -4.55
N CYS A 14 -20.14 1.43 -5.42
CA CYS A 14 -18.90 0.73 -5.09
C CYS A 14 -18.15 1.40 -3.93
N VAL A 15 -18.07 2.73 -3.93
CA VAL A 15 -17.43 3.51 -2.85
C VAL A 15 -18.20 3.34 -1.54
N MET A 16 -19.54 3.44 -1.57
CA MET A 16 -20.36 3.27 -0.37
C MET A 16 -20.19 1.87 0.24
N ILE A 17 -20.15 0.83 -0.59
CA ILE A 17 -19.91 -0.55 -0.15
C ILE A 17 -18.51 -0.70 0.47
N THR A 18 -17.49 -0.17 -0.21
CA THR A 18 -16.10 -0.20 0.27
C THR A 18 -15.98 0.49 1.63
N VAL A 19 -16.48 1.72 1.74
CA VAL A 19 -16.46 2.51 2.98
C VAL A 19 -17.23 1.79 4.08
N HIS A 20 -18.40 1.23 3.78
CA HIS A 20 -19.19 0.48 4.75
C HIS A 20 -18.40 -0.69 5.36
N PHE A 21 -17.78 -1.53 4.52
CA PHE A 21 -17.01 -2.68 4.99
C PHE A 21 -15.75 -2.28 5.75
N SER A 22 -15.00 -1.28 5.28
CA SER A 22 -13.82 -0.77 5.97
C SER A 22 -14.19 -0.12 7.31
N MET A 23 -15.29 0.63 7.39
CA MET A 23 -15.78 1.22 8.63
C MET A 23 -16.26 0.18 9.64
N LYS A 24 -16.95 -0.88 9.18
CA LYS A 24 -17.31 -2.02 10.02
C LYS A 24 -16.06 -2.66 10.63
N LEU A 25 -15.05 -2.96 9.81
CA LEU A 25 -13.81 -3.57 10.28
C LEU A 25 -13.04 -2.65 11.25
N LEU A 26 -13.00 -1.35 10.95
CA LEU A 26 -12.41 -0.33 11.81
C LEU A 26 -13.11 -0.30 13.18
N ALA A 27 -14.44 -0.26 13.19
CA ALA A 27 -15.23 -0.26 14.42
C ALA A 27 -14.95 -1.51 15.25
N GLU A 28 -14.85 -2.69 14.64
CA GLU A 28 -14.52 -3.92 15.36
C GLU A 28 -13.14 -3.85 16.06
N HIS A 29 -12.13 -3.24 15.43
CA HIS A 29 -10.82 -3.02 16.07
C HIS A 29 -10.88 -1.99 17.18
N VAL A 30 -11.56 -0.87 16.97
CA VAL A 30 -11.68 0.22 17.96
C VAL A 30 -12.46 -0.24 19.20
N LEU A 31 -13.54 -1.00 19.01
CA LEU A 31 -14.33 -1.55 20.12
C LEU A 31 -13.55 -2.61 20.91
N ASN A 32 -12.63 -3.33 20.27
CA ASN A 32 -11.80 -4.36 20.90
C ASN A 32 -10.35 -3.90 21.07
N TRP A 33 -10.14 -2.66 21.54
CA TRP A 33 -8.81 -2.06 21.66
C TRP A 33 -8.02 -2.63 22.85
N LYS A 34 -7.17 -3.62 22.59
CA LYS A 34 -6.38 -4.34 23.61
C LYS A 34 -4.87 -4.26 23.35
N LYS A 35 -4.46 -4.38 22.10
CA LYS A 35 -3.05 -4.32 21.69
C LYS A 35 -2.80 -3.08 20.83
N PRO A 36 -2.57 -1.91 21.44
CA PRO A 36 -2.51 -0.64 20.72
C PRO A 36 -1.38 -0.58 19.68
N LYS A 37 -0.27 -1.30 19.88
CA LYS A 37 0.85 -1.30 18.91
C LYS A 37 0.48 -2.00 17.60
N GLU A 38 -0.18 -3.15 17.69
CA GLU A 38 -0.63 -3.92 16.53
C GLU A 38 -1.83 -3.24 15.86
N GLN A 39 -2.85 -2.88 16.66
CA GLN A 39 -4.10 -2.35 16.14
C GLN A 39 -3.94 -0.95 15.52
N LYS A 40 -3.03 -0.09 16.02
CA LYS A 40 -2.70 1.17 15.32
C LYS A 40 -2.16 0.95 13.91
N ALA A 41 -1.32 -0.06 13.72
CA ALA A 41 -0.79 -0.38 12.39
C ALA A 41 -1.89 -0.97 11.50
N ILE A 42 -2.72 -1.86 12.04
CA ILE A 42 -3.85 -2.48 11.31
C ILE A 42 -4.87 -1.43 10.85
N VAL A 43 -5.23 -0.48 11.72
CA VAL A 43 -6.16 0.62 11.37
C VAL A 43 -5.66 1.43 10.19
N ILE A 44 -4.38 1.78 10.16
CA ILE A 44 -3.78 2.50 9.03
C ILE A 44 -3.84 1.64 7.75
N ILE A 45 -3.62 0.34 7.84
CA ILE A 45 -3.69 -0.53 6.67
C ILE A 45 -5.13 -0.64 6.13
N ILE A 46 -6.13 -0.79 7.02
CA ILE A 46 -7.55 -0.92 6.64
C ILE A 46 -8.04 0.33 5.89
N LEU A 47 -7.58 1.51 6.32
CA LEU A 47 -7.95 2.79 5.72
C LEU A 47 -7.39 2.99 4.30
N MET A 48 -6.50 2.11 3.81
CA MET A 48 -5.99 2.17 2.44
C MET A 48 -7.09 1.98 1.38
N ALA A 49 -7.94 0.96 1.52
CA ALA A 49 -8.99 0.66 0.55
C ALA A 49 -10.03 1.80 0.38
N PRO A 50 -10.61 2.37 1.46
CA PRO A 50 -11.57 3.47 1.31
C PRO A 50 -10.89 4.75 0.80
N LEU A 51 -9.61 4.98 1.13
CA LEU A 51 -8.86 6.11 0.59
C LEU A 51 -8.73 6.01 -0.93
N TYR A 52 -8.34 4.84 -1.45
CA TYR A 52 -8.24 4.60 -2.89
C TYR A 52 -9.60 4.72 -3.60
N ALA A 53 -10.67 4.18 -3.00
CA ALA A 53 -12.00 4.28 -3.57
C ALA A 53 -12.50 5.73 -3.65
N VAL A 54 -12.29 6.52 -2.59
CA VAL A 54 -12.68 7.94 -2.56
C VAL A 54 -11.83 8.76 -3.54
N ASP A 55 -10.52 8.55 -3.57
CA ASP A 55 -9.60 9.22 -4.49
C ASP A 55 -10.02 9.00 -5.95
N SER A 56 -10.21 7.74 -6.36
CA SER A 56 -10.65 7.42 -7.71
C SER A 56 -12.06 7.92 -8.02
N TYR A 57 -12.98 7.91 -7.05
CA TYR A 57 -14.31 8.49 -7.23
C TYR A 57 -14.27 10.01 -7.43
N VAL A 58 -13.43 10.69 -6.67
CA VAL A 58 -13.19 12.13 -6.85
C VAL A 58 -12.53 12.39 -8.21
N GLY A 59 -11.63 11.53 -8.66
CA GLY A 59 -11.09 11.56 -10.03
C GLY A 59 -12.19 11.44 -11.11
N LEU A 60 -13.17 10.56 -10.92
CA LEU A 60 -14.32 10.45 -11.83
C LEU A 60 -15.22 11.69 -11.84
N ILE A 61 -15.45 12.33 -10.69
CA ILE A 61 -16.21 13.58 -10.62
C ILE A 61 -15.43 14.74 -11.24
N ASN A 62 -14.14 14.85 -10.89
CA ASN A 62 -13.24 15.91 -11.34
C ASN A 62 -12.71 15.72 -12.76
N PHE A 63 -13.15 14.68 -13.47
CA PHE A 63 -13.06 14.61 -14.93
C PHE A 63 -13.57 15.89 -15.62
N PHE A 64 -14.41 16.69 -14.91
CA PHE A 64 -14.92 18.01 -15.31
C PHE A 64 -14.32 19.21 -14.54
N GLY A 65 -13.31 19.02 -13.69
CA GLY A 65 -12.81 19.99 -12.69
C GLY A 65 -11.32 20.37 -12.81
N SER A 66 -10.74 20.86 -11.71
CA SER A 66 -9.35 21.37 -11.63
C SER A 66 -8.32 20.24 -11.49
N GLU A 67 -7.42 20.11 -12.48
CA GLU A 67 -6.34 19.12 -12.50
C GLU A 67 -5.43 19.20 -11.25
N ALA A 68 -5.16 20.41 -10.74
CA ALA A 68 -4.26 20.61 -9.60
C ALA A 68 -4.76 19.93 -8.31
N PHE A 69 -6.07 19.90 -8.08
CA PHE A 69 -6.65 19.25 -6.91
C PHE A 69 -6.55 17.72 -7.01
N PHE A 70 -6.74 17.17 -8.22
CA PHE A 70 -6.60 15.73 -8.45
C PHE A 70 -5.15 15.28 -8.27
N THR A 71 -4.17 15.98 -8.85
CA THR A 71 -2.73 15.69 -8.66
C THR A 71 -2.32 15.72 -7.18
N PHE A 72 -2.91 16.63 -6.40
CA PHE A 72 -2.67 16.69 -4.96
C PHE A 72 -3.24 15.48 -4.21
N LEU A 73 -4.46 15.05 -4.54
CA LEU A 73 -5.08 13.85 -3.95
C LEU A 73 -4.32 12.57 -4.30
N ASP A 74 -3.90 12.42 -5.56
CA ASP A 74 -3.04 11.32 -5.99
C ASP A 74 -1.74 11.29 -5.19
N SER A 75 -1.11 12.45 -4.99
CA SER A 75 0.10 12.55 -4.17
C SER A 75 -0.14 12.10 -2.72
N ILE A 76 -1.30 12.40 -2.13
CA ILE A 76 -1.68 11.91 -0.80
C ILE A 76 -1.82 10.39 -0.81
N LYS A 77 -2.52 9.82 -1.80
CA LYS A 77 -2.69 8.37 -1.94
C LYS A 77 -1.35 7.65 -2.01
N GLU A 78 -0.43 8.15 -2.82
CA GLU A 78 0.91 7.58 -2.96
C GLU A 78 1.73 7.67 -1.66
N CYS A 79 1.67 8.81 -0.95
CA CYS A 79 2.32 8.95 0.35
C CYS A 79 1.72 7.99 1.39
N TYR A 80 0.41 7.75 1.31
CA TYR A 80 -0.29 6.81 2.17
C TYR A 80 0.17 5.37 1.94
N GLU A 81 0.40 4.98 0.68
CA GLU A 81 0.95 3.67 0.35
C GLU A 81 2.30 3.44 1.04
N ALA A 82 3.21 4.43 0.99
CA ALA A 82 4.49 4.35 1.68
C ALA A 82 4.32 4.14 3.19
N LEU A 83 3.40 4.89 3.81
CA LEU A 83 3.06 4.75 5.21
C LEU A 83 2.54 3.34 5.53
N VAL A 84 1.64 2.79 4.69
CA VAL A 84 1.06 1.45 4.86
C VAL A 84 2.14 0.38 4.85
N ILE A 85 3.10 0.44 3.91
CA ILE A 85 4.23 -0.50 3.83
C ILE A 85 5.06 -0.44 5.13
N ALA A 86 5.37 0.76 5.62
CA ALA A 86 6.12 0.92 6.87
C ALA A 86 5.35 0.42 8.10
N LYS A 87 4.03 0.65 8.17
CA LYS A 87 3.19 0.15 9.25
C LYS A 87 3.03 -1.35 9.20
N PHE A 88 2.97 -1.95 8.01
CA PHE A 88 2.93 -3.39 7.84
C PHE A 88 4.23 -4.05 8.30
N LEU A 89 5.40 -3.50 7.93
CA LEU A 89 6.67 -3.96 8.47
C LEU A 89 6.69 -3.85 10.02
N GLY A 90 6.28 -2.69 10.56
CA GLY A 90 6.16 -2.49 12.01
C GLY A 90 5.19 -3.46 12.70
N LEU A 91 4.12 -3.87 12.01
CA LEU A 91 3.18 -4.88 12.51
C LEU A 91 3.86 -6.24 12.63
N MET A 92 4.65 -6.66 11.64
CA MET A 92 5.39 -7.92 11.72
C MET A 92 6.43 -7.90 12.84
N TYR A 93 7.12 -6.77 13.05
CA TYR A 93 7.99 -6.58 14.22
C TYR A 93 7.25 -6.81 15.54
N ASN A 94 6.02 -6.29 15.67
CA ASN A 94 5.21 -6.46 16.87
C ASN A 94 4.73 -7.91 17.05
N TYR A 95 4.36 -8.62 15.97
CA TYR A 95 3.97 -10.04 16.05
C TYR A 95 5.11 -10.92 16.55
N LEU A 96 6.34 -10.61 16.18
CA LEU A 96 7.54 -11.31 16.63
C LEU A 96 8.05 -10.83 18.01
N ASN A 97 7.33 -9.91 18.66
CA ASN A 97 7.74 -9.23 19.90
C ASN A 97 9.14 -8.56 19.81
N ILE A 98 9.60 -8.24 18.61
CA ILE A 98 10.89 -7.58 18.40
C ILE A 98 10.72 -6.09 18.66
N SER A 99 11.41 -5.58 19.68
CA SER A 99 11.40 -4.16 20.02
C SER A 99 12.77 -3.54 19.82
N LEU A 100 12.95 -2.88 18.67
CA LEU A 100 14.20 -2.14 18.39
C LEU A 100 14.47 -1.02 19.40
N SER A 101 13.43 -0.38 19.94
CA SER A 101 13.61 0.69 20.93
C SER A 101 14.12 0.19 22.28
N LYS A 102 13.89 -1.09 22.60
CA LYS A 102 14.32 -1.70 23.86
C LYS A 102 15.51 -2.66 23.66
N ASN A 103 16.05 -2.75 22.46
CA ASN A 103 17.03 -3.76 22.04
C ASN A 103 16.61 -5.21 22.37
N ILE A 104 15.31 -5.48 22.44
CA ILE A 104 14.78 -6.82 22.71
C ILE A 104 14.62 -7.53 21.37
N VAL A 105 15.54 -8.45 21.10
CA VAL A 105 15.45 -9.44 20.01
C VAL A 105 15.40 -10.79 20.70
N PRO A 106 14.35 -11.61 20.51
CA PRO A 106 14.30 -12.96 21.08
C PRO A 106 15.53 -13.78 20.71
N ASP A 107 16.13 -14.49 21.66
CA ASP A 107 17.36 -15.24 21.43
C ASP A 107 17.17 -16.40 20.42
N GLU A 108 15.96 -16.93 20.28
CA GLU A 108 15.57 -17.90 19.23
C GLU A 108 15.67 -17.36 17.79
N ILE A 109 15.72 -16.04 17.66
CA ILE A 109 15.77 -15.33 16.36
C ILE A 109 17.20 -14.87 16.07
N LYS A 110 18.01 -14.63 17.10
CA LYS A 110 19.34 -14.04 16.99
C LYS A 110 20.29 -15.00 16.27
N GLY A 111 20.92 -14.54 15.18
CA GLY A 111 21.92 -15.33 14.44
C GLY A 111 21.41 -16.14 13.25
N ARG A 112 20.12 -16.07 12.89
CA ARG A 112 19.65 -16.62 11.60
C ARG A 112 20.39 -15.94 10.43
N GLU A 113 20.63 -16.66 9.35
CA GLU A 113 21.31 -16.07 8.18
C GLU A 113 20.28 -15.48 7.21
N ILE A 114 20.52 -14.23 6.80
CA ILE A 114 19.79 -13.59 5.73
C ILE A 114 20.59 -13.81 4.44
N HIS A 115 19.98 -14.50 3.49
CA HIS A 115 20.50 -14.61 2.13
C HIS A 115 19.99 -13.41 1.32
N HIS A 116 20.90 -12.50 0.99
CA HIS A 116 20.59 -11.37 0.12
C HIS A 116 20.63 -11.82 -1.34
N SER A 117 19.57 -11.54 -2.09
CA SER A 117 19.52 -11.81 -3.53
C SER A 117 20.09 -10.63 -4.32
N PHE A 118 20.60 -10.90 -5.52
CA PHE A 118 20.99 -9.87 -6.48
C PHE A 118 19.79 -8.96 -6.81
N PRO A 119 19.91 -7.62 -6.84
CA PRO A 119 21.13 -6.79 -6.88
C PRO A 119 21.64 -6.29 -5.51
N MET A 120 20.99 -6.64 -4.39
CA MET A 120 21.40 -6.13 -3.07
C MET A 120 22.81 -6.60 -2.66
N THR A 121 23.28 -7.72 -3.21
CA THR A 121 24.63 -8.23 -3.06
C THR A 121 25.73 -7.24 -3.49
N LEU A 122 25.39 -6.21 -4.28
CA LEU A 122 26.33 -5.15 -4.65
C LEU A 122 26.62 -4.18 -3.49
N PHE A 123 25.67 -4.00 -2.59
CA PHE A 123 25.75 -3.02 -1.49
C PHE A 123 25.86 -3.66 -0.10
N GLN A 124 25.48 -4.93 0.05
CA GLN A 124 25.53 -5.66 1.30
C GLN A 124 26.07 -7.08 1.08
N PRO A 125 26.88 -7.65 1.98
CA PRO A 125 27.41 -9.00 1.84
C PRO A 125 26.30 -10.05 1.66
N HIS A 126 26.57 -11.05 0.80
CA HIS A 126 25.63 -12.09 0.38
C HIS A 126 24.94 -12.81 1.55
N THR A 127 25.66 -13.04 2.64
CA THR A 127 25.12 -13.58 3.88
C THR A 127 25.35 -12.58 5.00
N THR A 128 24.26 -12.11 5.62
CA THR A 128 24.34 -11.27 6.81
C THR A 128 23.63 -11.98 7.96
N ARG A 129 24.29 -12.06 9.12
CA ARG A 129 23.64 -12.57 10.32
C ARG A 129 22.53 -11.63 10.76
N LEU A 130 21.41 -12.20 11.15
CA LEU A 130 20.27 -11.50 11.69
C LEU A 130 20.64 -10.98 13.09
N ASP A 131 21.08 -9.73 13.10
CA ASP A 131 21.44 -8.98 14.28
C ASP A 131 20.54 -7.74 14.39
N HIS A 132 20.57 -7.10 15.56
CA HIS A 132 19.85 -5.86 15.82
C HIS A 132 20.14 -4.79 14.77
N LYS A 133 21.40 -4.69 14.30
CA LYS A 133 21.81 -3.72 13.27
C LYS A 133 21.09 -3.98 11.94
N THR A 134 20.99 -5.23 11.52
CA THR A 134 20.33 -5.62 10.25
C THR A 134 18.83 -5.34 10.31
N LEU A 135 18.19 -5.64 11.44
CA LEU A 135 16.79 -5.30 11.68
C LEU A 135 16.55 -3.78 11.65
N LYS A 136 17.46 -3.00 12.26
CA LYS A 136 17.41 -1.54 12.21
C LYS A 136 17.57 -1.00 10.79
N LEU A 137 18.48 -1.60 10.02
CA LEU A 137 18.70 -1.25 8.62
C LEU A 137 17.44 -1.48 7.76
N LEU A 138 16.82 -2.66 7.87
CA LEU A 138 15.57 -2.99 7.18
C LEU A 138 14.46 -1.97 7.51
N LYS A 139 14.30 -1.64 8.80
CA LYS A 139 13.35 -0.61 9.23
C LYS A 139 13.68 0.76 8.63
N ASN A 140 14.95 1.15 8.64
CA ASN A 140 15.40 2.44 8.12
C ASN A 140 15.15 2.56 6.60
N TRP A 141 15.38 1.49 5.83
CA TRP A 141 15.08 1.47 4.40
C TRP A 141 13.60 1.70 4.11
N THR A 142 12.71 1.09 4.89
CA THR A 142 11.27 1.31 4.70
C THR A 142 10.86 2.72 5.13
N TRP A 143 11.44 3.27 6.21
CA TRP A 143 11.19 4.66 6.63
C TRP A 143 11.77 5.69 5.67
N GLN A 144 12.86 5.37 4.97
CA GLN A 144 13.43 6.21 3.92
C GLN A 144 12.40 6.45 2.82
N PHE A 145 11.67 5.41 2.39
CA PHE A 145 10.58 5.58 1.41
C PHE A 145 9.43 6.46 1.91
N VAL A 146 9.02 6.32 3.17
CA VAL A 146 7.97 7.16 3.80
C VAL A 146 8.35 8.64 3.80
N VAL A 147 9.64 8.98 3.88
CA VAL A 147 10.11 10.37 3.87
C VAL A 147 10.36 10.86 2.44
N ILE A 148 10.98 10.05 1.59
CA ILE A 148 11.33 10.46 0.23
C ILE A 148 10.08 10.67 -0.62
N ARG A 149 9.06 9.82 -0.51
CA ARG A 149 7.83 9.95 -1.30
C ARG A 149 7.19 11.34 -1.18
N PRO A 150 6.83 11.85 0.02
CA PRO A 150 6.24 13.18 0.16
C PRO A 150 7.19 14.30 -0.23
N VAL A 151 8.50 14.17 0.05
CA VAL A 151 9.48 15.20 -0.36
C VAL A 151 9.53 15.33 -1.89
N CYS A 152 9.60 14.20 -2.61
CA CYS A 152 9.57 14.19 -4.07
C CYS A 152 8.23 14.70 -4.62
N SER A 153 7.08 14.33 -4.03
CA SER A 153 5.77 14.81 -4.45
C SER A 153 5.62 16.33 -4.27
N ILE A 154 6.03 16.87 -3.12
CA ILE A 154 6.00 18.32 -2.86
C ILE A 154 6.92 19.06 -3.82
N LEU A 155 8.13 18.53 -4.04
CA LEU A 155 9.09 19.11 -4.99
C LEU A 155 8.52 19.11 -6.41
N MET A 156 7.90 18.01 -6.84
CA MET A 156 7.27 17.90 -8.15
C MET A 156 6.15 18.91 -8.33
N ILE A 157 5.19 18.97 -7.41
CA ILE A 157 4.07 19.92 -7.47
C ILE A 157 4.57 21.37 -7.47
N THR A 158 5.55 21.70 -6.61
CA THR A 158 6.13 23.05 -6.53
C THR A 158 6.81 23.45 -7.84
N LEU A 159 7.61 22.56 -8.44
CA LEU A 159 8.30 22.85 -9.69
C LEU A 159 7.33 22.94 -10.88
N GLN A 160 6.27 22.12 -10.90
CA GLN A 160 5.20 22.22 -11.89
C GLN A 160 4.46 23.55 -11.78
N TYR A 161 4.16 24.00 -10.56
CA TYR A 161 3.49 25.30 -10.33
C TYR A 161 4.35 26.50 -10.76
N LEU A 162 5.68 26.38 -10.66
CA LEU A 162 6.61 27.42 -11.09
C LEU A 162 6.92 27.38 -12.59
N ASP A 163 6.35 26.43 -13.35
CA ASP A 163 6.71 26.14 -14.75
C ASP A 163 8.21 25.81 -14.97
N VAL A 164 8.93 25.41 -13.91
CA VAL A 164 10.36 25.04 -13.93
C VAL A 164 10.52 23.54 -13.66
N TYR A 165 9.78 22.70 -14.37
CA TYR A 165 9.88 21.24 -14.27
C TYR A 165 10.47 20.64 -15.56
N PRO A 166 11.80 20.73 -15.76
CA PRO A 166 12.42 20.19 -16.95
C PRO A 166 12.44 18.65 -16.91
N THR A 167 12.45 18.04 -18.09
CA THR A 167 12.38 16.58 -18.28
C THR A 167 13.44 15.83 -17.46
N TRP A 168 14.67 16.33 -17.39
CA TRP A 168 15.75 15.67 -16.63
C TRP A 168 15.49 15.63 -15.11
N VAL A 169 14.85 16.65 -14.52
CA VAL A 169 14.45 16.64 -13.10
C VAL A 169 13.34 15.63 -12.86
N SER A 170 12.40 15.50 -13.80
CA SER A 170 11.38 14.45 -13.75
C SER A 170 12.00 13.06 -13.74
N TRP A 171 12.93 12.80 -14.66
CA TRP A 171 13.65 11.51 -14.72
C TRP A 171 14.40 11.21 -13.42
N ILE A 172 15.09 12.20 -12.84
CA ILE A 172 15.79 12.03 -11.56
C ILE A 172 14.81 11.69 -10.43
N ASN A 173 13.69 12.42 -10.31
CA ASN A 173 12.66 12.12 -9.31
C ASN A 173 12.10 10.71 -9.47
N THR A 174 11.77 10.31 -10.71
CA THR A 174 11.27 8.97 -11.01
C THR A 174 12.30 7.89 -10.63
N VAL A 175 13.57 8.07 -10.96
CA VAL A 175 14.64 7.11 -10.61
C VAL A 175 14.82 7.02 -9.10
N ILE A 176 14.88 8.15 -8.39
CA ILE A 176 15.01 8.18 -6.92
C ILE A 176 13.84 7.45 -6.26
N LEU A 177 12.61 7.72 -6.70
CA LEU A 177 11.41 7.08 -6.18
C LEU A 177 11.41 5.57 -6.45
N ASN A 178 11.78 5.14 -7.65
CA ASN A 178 11.87 3.73 -8.01
C ASN A 178 12.92 2.97 -7.18
N ILE A 179 14.08 3.57 -6.93
CA ILE A 179 15.11 3.00 -6.06
C ILE A 179 14.59 2.90 -4.63
N SER A 180 13.95 3.96 -4.13
CA SER A 180 13.45 4.02 -2.75
C SER A 180 12.33 3.00 -2.50
N VAL A 181 11.34 2.90 -3.39
CA VAL A 181 10.27 1.90 -3.27
C VAL A 181 10.82 0.48 -3.40
N SER A 182 11.77 0.24 -4.30
CA SER A 182 12.41 -1.06 -4.47
C SER A 182 13.14 -1.50 -3.20
N LEU A 183 13.87 -0.58 -2.55
CA LEU A 183 14.57 -0.85 -1.31
C LEU A 183 13.60 -1.14 -0.14
N ALA A 184 12.50 -0.39 -0.05
CA ALA A 184 11.47 -0.59 0.95
C ALA A 184 10.73 -1.93 0.78
N LEU A 185 10.38 -2.29 -0.45
CA LEU A 185 9.76 -3.59 -0.76
C LEU A 185 10.74 -4.75 -0.57
N TYR A 186 12.00 -4.57 -0.95
CA TYR A 186 13.04 -5.56 -0.69
C TYR A 186 13.20 -5.83 0.80
N SER A 187 13.28 -4.77 1.61
CA SER A 187 13.32 -4.88 3.07
C SER A 187 12.16 -5.73 3.62
N LEU A 188 10.96 -5.45 3.12
CA LEU A 188 9.75 -6.13 3.52
C LEU A 188 9.74 -7.62 3.12
N VAL A 189 10.14 -7.92 1.89
CA VAL A 189 10.21 -9.30 1.36
C VAL A 189 11.27 -10.12 2.09
N VAL A 190 12.46 -9.56 2.31
CA VAL A 190 13.54 -10.21 3.06
C VAL A 190 13.09 -10.51 4.48
N PHE A 191 12.51 -9.53 5.17
CA PHE A 191 11.99 -9.73 6.51
C PHE A 191 10.93 -10.84 6.53
N TYR A 192 9.96 -10.79 5.62
CA TYR A 192 8.93 -11.81 5.52
C TYR A 192 9.52 -13.21 5.28
N HIS A 193 10.48 -13.36 4.38
CA HIS A 193 11.07 -14.66 4.05
C HIS A 193 11.78 -15.28 5.27
N VAL A 194 12.57 -14.48 5.98
CA VAL A 194 13.32 -14.88 7.19
C VAL A 194 12.40 -15.32 8.32
N PHE A 195 11.24 -14.68 8.43
CA PHE A 195 10.28 -14.87 9.52
C PHE A 195 9.00 -15.60 9.12
N SER A 196 8.95 -16.15 7.91
CA SER A 196 7.74 -16.74 7.32
C SER A 196 7.08 -17.80 8.22
N LYS A 197 7.89 -18.68 8.82
CA LYS A 197 7.44 -19.73 9.77
C LYS A 197 6.82 -19.15 11.04
N GLU A 198 7.46 -18.14 11.63
CA GLU A 198 6.97 -17.49 12.87
C GLU A 198 5.71 -16.65 12.61
N LEU A 199 5.56 -16.16 11.38
CA LEU A 199 4.47 -15.31 10.93
C LEU A 199 3.28 -16.09 10.36
N GLU A 200 3.43 -17.41 10.17
CA GLU A 200 2.41 -18.33 9.65
C GLU A 200 1.12 -18.34 10.50
N PRO A 201 1.18 -18.40 11.85
CA PRO A 201 -0.02 -18.40 12.70
C PRO A 201 -0.86 -17.13 12.53
N HIS A 202 -0.24 -16.03 12.10
CA HIS A 202 -0.89 -14.74 11.91
C HIS A 202 -1.40 -14.51 10.48
N LYS A 203 -1.34 -15.51 9.59
CA LYS A 203 -1.73 -15.43 8.17
C LYS A 203 -1.09 -14.22 7.47
N SER A 204 0.20 -13.98 7.74
CA SER A 204 0.88 -12.75 7.32
C SER A 204 1.02 -12.60 5.80
N LEU A 205 1.01 -13.71 5.04
CA LEU A 205 0.91 -13.68 3.57
C LEU A 205 -0.38 -13.07 3.08
N ALA A 206 -1.53 -13.45 3.67
CA ALA A 206 -2.81 -12.91 3.26
C ALA A 206 -2.86 -11.39 3.47
N LYS A 207 -2.29 -10.92 4.59
CA LYS A 207 -2.12 -9.50 4.90
C LYS A 207 -1.19 -8.79 3.92
N PHE A 208 -0.03 -9.38 3.63
CA PHE A 208 0.92 -8.84 2.65
C PHE A 208 0.31 -8.76 1.24
N LEU A 209 -0.32 -9.85 0.78
CA LEU A 209 -1.00 -9.92 -0.51
C LEU A 209 -2.15 -8.93 -0.60
N CYS A 210 -2.81 -8.59 0.51
CA CYS A 210 -3.83 -7.54 0.53
C CYS A 210 -3.24 -6.19 0.14
N ILE A 211 -2.14 -5.78 0.79
CA ILE A 211 -1.51 -4.47 0.52
C ILE A 211 -0.89 -4.46 -0.88
N LYS A 212 -0.07 -5.49 -1.17
CA LYS A 212 0.64 -5.57 -2.45
C LYS A 212 -0.34 -5.75 -3.61
N GLY A 213 -1.44 -6.48 -3.40
CA GLY A 213 -2.49 -6.67 -4.39
C GLY A 213 -3.08 -5.35 -4.86
N ILE A 214 -3.47 -4.48 -3.93
CA ILE A 214 -4.02 -3.15 -4.26
C ILE A 214 -3.06 -2.38 -5.18
N VAL A 215 -1.78 -2.27 -4.80
CA VAL A 215 -0.77 -1.54 -5.59
C VAL A 215 -0.52 -2.22 -6.94
N PHE A 216 -0.43 -3.55 -6.94
CA PHE A 216 -0.11 -4.34 -8.15
C PHE A 216 -1.21 -4.23 -9.20
N PHE A 217 -2.48 -4.43 -8.82
CA PHE A 217 -3.59 -4.27 -9.77
C PHE A 217 -3.69 -2.82 -10.25
N CYS A 218 -3.53 -1.85 -9.34
CA CYS A 218 -3.53 -0.44 -9.70
C CYS A 218 -2.47 -0.05 -10.74
N PHE A 219 -1.28 -0.65 -10.65
CA PHE A 219 -0.18 -0.42 -11.58
C PHE A 219 -0.40 -1.12 -12.93
N TRP A 220 -0.75 -2.41 -12.90
CA TRP A 220 -0.91 -3.19 -14.13
C TRP A 220 -2.11 -2.76 -14.96
N GLN A 221 -3.20 -2.32 -14.33
CA GLN A 221 -4.33 -1.77 -15.08
C GLN A 221 -3.93 -0.49 -15.83
N GLY A 222 -3.06 0.35 -15.26
CA GLY A 222 -2.54 1.55 -15.93
C GLY A 222 -1.77 1.17 -17.19
N ILE A 223 -0.80 0.27 -17.07
CA ILE A 223 -0.02 -0.24 -18.23
C ILE A 223 -0.94 -0.84 -19.31
N VAL A 224 -1.96 -1.61 -18.92
CA VAL A 224 -2.89 -2.22 -19.87
C VAL A 224 -3.71 -1.14 -20.59
N LEU A 225 -4.17 -0.11 -19.89
CA LEU A 225 -4.92 1.01 -20.49
C LEU A 225 -4.03 1.83 -21.42
N ASP A 226 -2.80 2.16 -21.01
CA ASP A 226 -1.80 2.85 -21.84
C ASP A 226 -1.53 2.05 -23.14
N LEU A 227 -1.40 0.73 -23.04
CA LEU A 227 -1.19 -0.14 -24.19
C LEU A 227 -2.43 -0.17 -25.11
N LEU A 228 -3.63 -0.26 -24.56
CA LEU A 228 -4.87 -0.24 -25.34
C LEU A 228 -5.07 1.10 -26.07
N ALA A 229 -4.63 2.20 -25.48
CA ALA A 229 -4.61 3.50 -26.11
C ALA A 229 -3.54 3.59 -27.22
N ALA A 230 -2.33 3.10 -26.97
CA ALA A 230 -1.26 3.03 -27.96
C ALA A 230 -1.65 2.16 -29.18
N LEU A 231 -2.43 1.10 -28.97
CA LEU A 231 -2.99 0.25 -30.03
C LEU A 231 -4.18 0.90 -30.77
N GLY A 232 -4.62 2.09 -30.35
CA GLY A 232 -5.73 2.83 -30.97
C GLY A 232 -7.10 2.20 -30.77
N ILE A 233 -7.25 1.33 -29.76
CA ILE A 233 -8.53 0.73 -29.34
C ILE A 233 -9.32 1.76 -28.53
N ILE A 234 -8.66 2.43 -27.59
CA ILE A 234 -9.23 3.57 -26.88
C ILE A 234 -9.01 4.80 -27.76
N ARG A 235 -10.08 5.28 -28.39
CA ARG A 235 -10.04 6.48 -29.24
C ARG A 235 -10.76 7.62 -28.56
N SER A 236 -10.16 8.79 -28.61
CA SER A 236 -10.90 10.01 -28.36
C SER A 236 -11.90 10.23 -29.50
N ARG A 237 -13.19 10.22 -29.17
CA ARG A 237 -14.28 10.47 -30.11
C ARG A 237 -14.52 11.98 -30.34
N TYR A 238 -13.90 12.83 -29.52
CA TYR A 238 -14.10 14.27 -29.51
C TYR A 238 -12.75 14.99 -29.47
N SER A 239 -12.52 15.93 -30.37
CA SER A 239 -11.23 16.65 -30.53
C SER A 239 -10.76 17.42 -29.29
N TRP A 240 -11.65 17.69 -28.33
CA TRP A 240 -11.32 18.36 -27.06
C TRP A 240 -11.02 17.41 -25.90
N LEU A 241 -11.21 16.10 -26.08
CA LEU A 241 -11.00 15.11 -25.03
C LEU A 241 -9.67 14.39 -25.28
N ALA A 242 -8.71 14.62 -24.39
CA ALA A 242 -7.43 13.92 -24.43
C ALA A 242 -7.64 12.41 -24.16
N VAL A 243 -6.87 11.54 -24.82
CA VAL A 243 -7.02 10.07 -24.66
C VAL A 243 -6.61 9.66 -23.25
N GLU A 244 -5.62 10.37 -22.71
CA GLU A 244 -5.07 10.25 -21.36
C GLU A 244 -6.18 10.42 -20.30
N ARG A 245 -7.06 11.42 -20.46
CA ARG A 245 -8.19 11.60 -19.53
C ARG A 245 -9.14 10.40 -19.57
N ILE A 246 -9.39 9.84 -20.76
CA ILE A 246 -10.27 8.67 -20.91
C ILE A 246 -9.67 7.45 -20.20
N GLU A 247 -8.36 7.24 -20.34
CA GLU A 247 -7.61 6.19 -19.65
C GLU A 247 -7.72 6.35 -18.13
N GLU A 248 -7.46 7.55 -17.61
CA GLU A 248 -7.61 7.88 -16.18
C GLU A 248 -9.04 7.60 -15.70
N GLY A 249 -10.06 7.94 -16.50
CA GLY A 249 -11.45 7.66 -16.19
C GLY A 249 -11.75 6.16 -16.09
N TYR A 250 -11.23 5.34 -17.02
CA TYR A 250 -11.37 3.89 -16.94
C TYR A 250 -10.62 3.30 -15.75
N GLN A 251 -9.40 3.76 -15.50
CA GLN A 251 -8.60 3.32 -14.37
C GLN A 251 -9.33 3.61 -13.05
N ASN A 252 -9.83 4.83 -12.87
CA ASN A 252 -10.56 5.22 -11.67
C ASN A 252 -11.85 4.40 -11.47
N LEU A 253 -12.55 4.06 -12.56
CA LEU A 253 -13.72 3.17 -12.49
C LEU A 253 -13.32 1.76 -12.02
N LEU A 254 -12.26 1.19 -12.59
CA LEU A 254 -11.76 -0.14 -12.22
C LEU A 254 -11.32 -0.17 -10.75
N VAL A 255 -10.57 0.85 -10.28
CA VAL A 255 -10.17 0.96 -8.87
C VAL A 255 -11.39 0.97 -7.95
N CYS A 256 -12.45 1.73 -8.27
CA CYS A 256 -13.66 1.76 -7.44
C CYS A 256 -14.25 0.35 -7.25
N VAL A 257 -14.27 -0.45 -8.31
CA VAL A 257 -14.77 -1.84 -8.28
C VAL A 257 -13.81 -2.76 -7.52
N GLU A 258 -12.51 -2.67 -7.77
CA GLU A 258 -11.48 -3.47 -7.10
C GLU A 258 -11.47 -3.25 -5.57
N MET A 259 -11.64 -2.00 -5.13
CA MET A 259 -11.67 -1.67 -3.71
C MET A 259 -12.82 -2.33 -2.95
N VAL A 260 -13.93 -2.66 -3.62
CA VAL A 260 -15.01 -3.47 -3.02
C VAL A 260 -14.47 -4.85 -2.65
N PHE A 261 -13.82 -5.53 -3.58
CA PHE A 261 -13.24 -6.86 -3.34
C PHE A 261 -12.15 -6.81 -2.27
N PHE A 262 -11.29 -5.80 -2.31
CA PHE A 262 -10.23 -5.63 -1.29
C PHE A 262 -10.80 -5.31 0.09
N SER A 263 -11.86 -4.51 0.21
CA SER A 263 -12.49 -4.22 1.50
C SER A 263 -13.12 -5.46 2.14
N ILE A 264 -13.66 -6.37 1.33
CA ILE A 264 -14.15 -7.68 1.77
C ILE A 264 -12.98 -8.58 2.17
N TYR A 265 -11.93 -8.64 1.34
CA TYR A 265 -10.73 -9.42 1.63
C TYR A 265 -10.01 -8.93 2.91
N GLN A 266 -10.00 -7.62 3.17
CA GLN A 266 -9.47 -7.03 4.40
C GLN A 266 -10.20 -7.51 5.65
N GLN A 267 -11.52 -7.77 5.59
CA GLN A 267 -12.25 -8.34 6.73
C GLN A 267 -11.72 -9.74 7.11
N TYR A 268 -11.32 -10.53 6.11
CA TYR A 268 -10.70 -11.83 6.34
C TYR A 268 -9.24 -11.70 6.80
N ALA A 269 -8.43 -10.91 6.08
CA ALA A 269 -6.99 -10.79 6.34
C ALA A 269 -6.67 -10.07 7.66
N TYR A 270 -7.46 -9.07 8.03
CA TYR A 270 -7.27 -8.22 9.22
C TYR A 270 -8.42 -8.36 10.23
N SER A 271 -8.97 -9.57 10.37
CA SER A 271 -10.06 -9.83 11.32
C SER A 271 -9.72 -9.40 12.76
N ALA A 272 -10.69 -8.78 13.43
CA ALA A 272 -10.57 -8.37 14.84
C ALA A 272 -10.80 -9.54 15.82
N ALA A 273 -11.12 -10.74 15.34
CA ALA A 273 -11.43 -11.91 16.18
C ALA A 273 -10.36 -12.22 17.26
N PRO A 274 -9.04 -12.15 16.99
CA PRO A 274 -8.01 -12.39 18.01
C PRO A 274 -7.98 -11.36 19.15
N TYR A 275 -8.69 -10.25 19.00
CA TYR A 275 -8.76 -9.17 19.99
C TYR A 275 -10.08 -9.16 20.78
N LYS A 276 -11.07 -9.96 20.38
CA LYS A 276 -12.35 -10.12 21.09
C LYS A 276 -12.13 -10.99 22.34
N VAL A 277 -12.77 -10.63 23.46
CA VAL A 277 -12.49 -11.15 24.82
C VAL A 277 -12.73 -12.66 25.03
N ASN A 278 -13.19 -13.42 24.03
CA ASN A 278 -13.51 -14.85 24.17
C ASN A 278 -12.84 -15.77 23.12
N SER A 279 -11.53 -15.67 22.92
CA SER A 279 -10.76 -16.85 22.53
C SER A 279 -10.07 -17.38 23.77
N ALA A 280 -10.73 -18.29 24.48
CA ALA A 280 -10.05 -19.18 25.41
C ALA A 280 -8.79 -19.74 24.72
N PRO A 281 -7.67 -19.91 25.43
CA PRO A 281 -6.52 -20.59 24.85
C PRO A 281 -7.02 -21.95 24.38
N SER A 282 -6.87 -22.24 23.08
CA SER A 282 -6.91 -23.61 22.59
C SER A 282 -5.66 -24.29 23.16
N ASP A 283 -5.74 -24.64 24.43
CA ASP A 283 -4.87 -25.58 25.09
C ASP A 283 -5.20 -26.95 24.47
N LYS A 284 -4.60 -27.23 23.31
CA LYS A 284 -4.46 -28.60 22.83
C LYS A 284 -3.14 -29.14 23.35
N LYS A 285 -3.10 -29.36 24.67
CA LYS A 285 -2.45 -30.54 25.22
C LYS A 285 -3.40 -31.72 25.05
N SER A 286 -3.04 -32.69 24.22
CA SER A 286 -3.42 -34.09 24.41
C SER A 286 -2.66 -34.98 23.42
N LYS A 287 -1.66 -35.67 24.00
CA LYS A 287 -1.15 -37.01 23.69
C LYS A 287 -0.57 -37.29 22.30
#